data_AF-A0A939V8T2-F1
#
_entry.id   AF-A0A939V8T2-F1
#
_cell.length_a   1.000
_cell.length_b   1.000
_cell.length_c   1.000
_cell.angle_alpha   90.00
_cell.angle_beta   90.00
_cell.angle_gamma   90.00
#
_symmetry.space_group_name_H-M   'P 1'
#
loop_
_entity.id
_entity.type
_entity.pdbx_description
1 polymer ?
#
loop_
_entity_poly.entity_id
_entity_poly.type
_entity_poly.pdbx_seq_one_letter_code
_entity_poly.pdbx_strand_id
1 'polypeptide(L)'
;MNFIFSAVMVLGGIALVAAVILFFCSRKFAVKEDPRLAQVNEVLPGANCGGCGYPGCTGMADALVKSADAGTLEGLNCPVGGADVMTRV
;
A
#
# COMPACT_ATOMS: atom_id res chain seq x y z
N MET A 1 -6.88 -9.11 47.34
CA MET A 1 -6.79 -9.08 45.86
C MET A 1 -6.30 -7.70 45.45
N ASN A 2 -5.07 -7.58 44.98
CA ASN A 2 -4.47 -6.28 44.67
C ASN A 2 -5.10 -5.73 43.37
N PHE A 3 -5.87 -4.65 43.47
CA PHE A 3 -6.61 -4.04 42.36
C PHE A 3 -5.76 -3.84 41.09
N ILE A 4 -4.50 -3.43 41.29
CA ILE A 4 -3.51 -3.26 40.22
C ILE A 4 -3.28 -4.56 39.44
N PHE A 5 -3.12 -5.69 40.13
CA PHE A 5 -2.87 -6.98 39.49
C PHE A 5 -4.07 -7.46 38.66
N SER A 6 -5.29 -7.26 39.18
CA SER A 6 -6.51 -7.59 38.45
C SER A 6 -6.67 -6.73 37.20
N ALA A 7 -6.35 -5.43 37.27
CA ALA A 7 -6.44 -4.52 36.14
C ALA A 7 -5.46 -4.91 35.01
N VAL A 8 -4.23 -5.28 35.37
CA VAL A 8 -3.21 -5.75 34.41
C VAL A 8 -3.64 -7.04 33.72
N MET A 9 -4.17 -8.02 34.47
CA MET A 9 -4.65 -9.27 33.88
C MET A 9 -5.81 -9.07 32.90
N VAL A 10 -6.76 -8.20 33.23
CA VAL A 10 -7.91 -7.91 32.36
C VAL A 10 -7.47 -7.19 31.09
N LEU A 11 -6.68 -6.12 31.20
CA LEU A 11 -6.20 -5.38 30.04
C LEU A 11 -5.27 -6.23 29.16
N GLY A 12 -4.39 -7.02 29.77
CA GLY A 12 -3.52 -7.96 29.06
C GLY A 12 -4.31 -9.03 28.31
N GLY A 13 -5.36 -9.58 28.92
CA GLY A 13 -6.26 -10.53 28.27
C GLY A 13 -6.97 -9.94 27.05
N ILE A 14 -7.52 -8.72 27.17
CA ILE A 14 -8.17 -8.02 26.06
C ILE A 14 -7.17 -7.75 24.93
N ALA A 15 -5.96 -7.28 25.26
CA ALA A 15 -4.92 -7.01 24.27
C ALA A 15 -4.52 -8.30 23.53
N LEU A 16 -4.36 -9.41 24.23
CA LEU A 16 -4.02 -10.70 23.63
C LEU A 16 -5.12 -11.19 22.70
N VAL A 17 -6.38 -11.14 23.12
CA VAL A 17 -7.53 -11.54 22.29
C VAL A 17 -7.62 -10.66 21.04
N ALA A 18 -7.51 -9.34 21.19
CA ALA A 18 -7.54 -8.42 20.06
C ALA A 18 -6.38 -8.67 19.08
N ALA A 19 -5.17 -8.91 19.59
CA ALA A 19 -4.00 -9.19 18.76
C ALA A 19 -4.17 -10.47 17.92
N VAL A 20 -4.70 -11.54 18.51
CA VAL A 20 -4.97 -12.79 17.79
C VAL A 20 -6.00 -12.59 16.68
N ILE A 21 -7.09 -11.87 16.97
CA ILE A 21 -8.13 -11.58 15.98
C ILE A 21 -7.56 -10.74 14.82
N LEU A 22 -6.83 -9.67 15.13
CA LEU A 22 -6.23 -8.79 14.12
C LEU A 22 -5.20 -9.55 13.26
N PHE A 23 -4.38 -10.42 13.87
CA PHE A 23 -3.42 -11.25 13.14
C PHE A 23 -4.13 -12.18 12.16
N PHE A 24 -5.19 -12.85 12.60
CA PHE A 24 -5.96 -13.74 11.73
C PHE A 24 -6.61 -12.97 10.57
N CYS A 25 -7.24 -11.82 10.87
CA CYS A 25 -7.81 -10.95 9.84
C CYS A 25 -6.74 -10.48 8.84
N SER A 26 -5.58 -10.01 9.32
CA SER A 26 -4.47 -9.57 8.47
C SER A 26 -4.02 -10.67 7.50
N ARG A 27 -3.87 -11.91 7.97
CA ARG A 27 -3.48 -13.03 7.10
C ARG A 27 -4.61 -13.47 6.16
N LYS A 28 -5.86 -13.48 6.64
CA LYS A 28 -7.02 -13.96 5.86
C LYS A 28 -7.43 -13.00 4.74
N PHE A 29 -7.24 -11.70 4.94
CA PHE A 29 -7.55 -10.64 3.99
C PHE A 29 -6.31 -10.05 3.30
N ALA A 30 -5.13 -10.67 3.47
CA ALA A 30 -3.94 -10.28 2.74
C ALA A 30 -4.16 -10.46 1.23
N VAL A 31 -4.15 -9.35 0.50
CA VAL A 31 -4.16 -9.34 -0.96
C VAL A 31 -2.73 -9.58 -1.45
N LYS A 32 -2.56 -10.46 -2.43
CA LYS A 32 -1.26 -10.63 -3.09
C LYS A 32 -1.06 -9.46 -4.06
N GLU A 33 -0.13 -8.59 -3.73
CA GLU A 33 0.26 -7.49 -4.60
C GLU A 33 1.34 -7.96 -5.60
N ASP A 34 1.27 -7.47 -6.84
CA ASP A 34 2.33 -7.66 -7.82
C ASP A 34 3.60 -6.94 -7.34
N PRO A 35 4.76 -7.62 -7.22
CA PRO A 35 5.99 -6.99 -6.74
C PRO A 35 6.46 -5.82 -7.60
N ARG A 36 6.03 -5.72 -8.87
CA ARG A 36 6.33 -4.60 -9.76
C ARG A 36 5.64 -3.31 -9.32
N LEU A 37 4.47 -3.40 -8.68
CA LEU A 37 3.77 -2.23 -8.15
C LEU A 37 4.63 -1.46 -7.15
N ALA A 38 5.30 -2.17 -6.24
CA ALA A 38 6.17 -1.56 -5.25
C ALA A 38 7.37 -0.87 -5.92
N GLN A 39 7.99 -1.51 -6.91
CA GLN A 39 9.12 -0.97 -7.66
C GLN A 39 8.75 0.32 -8.41
N VAL A 40 7.63 0.30 -9.14
CA VAL A 40 7.15 1.48 -9.87
C VAL A 40 6.74 2.58 -8.88
N ASN A 41 6.10 2.23 -7.78
CA ASN A 41 5.67 3.21 -6.77
C ASN A 41 6.85 3.88 -6.03
N GLU A 42 7.99 3.19 -5.87
CA GLU A 42 9.23 3.78 -5.33
C GLU A 42 9.88 4.78 -6.30
N VAL A 43 9.71 4.58 -7.60
CA VAL A 43 10.20 5.51 -8.64
C VAL A 43 9.31 6.73 -8.75
N LEU A 44 7.99 6.57 -8.55
CA LEU A 44 7.03 7.68 -8.56
C LEU A 44 7.28 8.68 -7.41
N PRO A 45 6.92 9.96 -7.58
CA PRO A 45 7.23 11.01 -6.60
C PRO A 45 6.51 10.90 -5.25
N GLY A 46 5.64 9.90 -5.04
CA GLY A 46 4.87 9.72 -3.80
C GLY A 46 3.91 10.86 -3.42
N ALA A 47 3.73 11.85 -4.31
CA ALA A 47 2.97 13.07 -4.02
C ALA A 47 1.46 12.85 -3.87
N ASN A 48 0.91 11.76 -4.41
CA ASN A 48 -0.52 11.43 -4.35
C ASN A 48 -1.47 12.57 -4.78
N CYS A 49 -1.02 13.41 -5.71
CA CYS A 49 -1.71 14.65 -6.10
C CYS A 49 -2.85 14.47 -7.13
N GLY A 50 -2.98 13.28 -7.73
CA GLY A 50 -4.01 13.00 -8.74
C GLY A 50 -3.84 13.70 -10.10
N GLY A 51 -2.73 14.42 -10.34
CA GLY A 51 -2.52 15.15 -11.60
C GLY A 51 -2.46 14.27 -12.87
N CYS A 52 -2.20 12.97 -12.71
CA CYS A 52 -2.23 11.98 -13.80
C CYS A 52 -3.61 11.33 -14.01
N GLY A 53 -4.64 11.71 -13.24
CA GLY A 53 -5.99 11.14 -13.35
C GLY A 53 -6.21 9.84 -12.56
N TYR A 54 -5.20 9.33 -11.87
CA TYR A 54 -5.28 8.11 -11.03
C TYR A 54 -5.37 8.42 -9.54
N PRO A 55 -6.03 7.56 -8.74
CA PRO A 55 -6.11 7.71 -7.28
C PRO A 55 -4.74 7.40 -6.65
N GLY A 56 -3.95 8.45 -6.45
CA GLY A 56 -2.63 8.36 -5.83
C GLY A 56 -1.54 7.76 -6.75
N CYS A 57 -0.31 7.74 -6.25
CA CYS A 57 0.84 7.19 -6.97
C CYS A 57 0.73 5.67 -7.14
N THR A 58 0.21 4.95 -6.16
CA THR A 58 -0.02 3.50 -6.27
C THR A 58 -1.06 3.17 -7.33
N GLY A 59 -2.11 3.98 -7.49
CA GLY A 59 -3.08 3.81 -8.57
C GLY A 59 -2.49 4.04 -9.96
N MET A 60 -1.58 5.01 -10.09
CA MET A 60 -0.81 5.22 -11.31
C MET A 60 0.17 4.06 -11.58
N ALA A 61 0.85 3.56 -10.55
CA ALA A 61 1.75 2.40 -10.66
C ALA A 61 0.99 1.15 -11.17
N ASP A 62 -0.22 0.91 -10.67
CA ASP A 62 -1.08 -0.18 -11.15
C ASP A 62 -1.49 -0.02 -12.62
N ALA A 63 -1.82 1.21 -13.04
CA ALA A 63 -2.08 1.49 -14.44
C ALA A 63 -0.84 1.24 -15.33
N LEU A 64 0.33 1.70 -14.89
CA LEU A 64 1.60 1.52 -15.60
C LEU A 64 1.95 0.04 -15.77
N VAL A 65 1.86 -0.75 -14.70
CA VAL A 65 2.15 -2.19 -14.76
C VAL A 65 1.18 -2.91 -15.71
N LYS A 66 -0.12 -2.61 -15.62
CA LYS A 66 -1.13 -3.22 -16.50
C LYS A 66 -0.96 -2.83 -17.96
N SER A 67 -0.62 -1.57 -18.22
CA SER A 67 -0.36 -1.08 -19.58
C SER A 67 0.93 -1.65 -20.16
N ALA A 68 1.98 -1.81 -19.33
CA ALA A 68 3.20 -2.53 -19.73
C ALA A 68 2.90 -3.98 -20.13
N ASP A 69 2.02 -4.67 -19.40
CA ASP A 69 1.56 -6.02 -19.76
C ASP A 69 0.77 -6.06 -21.08
N ALA A 70 0.10 -4.96 -21.44
CA ALA A 70 -0.57 -4.79 -22.72
C ALA A 70 0.37 -4.34 -23.86
N GLY A 71 1.66 -4.12 -23.56
CA GLY A 71 2.70 -3.78 -24.54
C GLY A 71 2.77 -2.30 -24.93
N THR A 72 2.08 -1.40 -24.22
CA THR A 72 2.13 0.05 -24.50
C THR A 72 1.96 0.87 -23.23
N LEU A 73 2.73 1.97 -23.11
CA LEU A 73 2.59 2.98 -22.06
C LEU A 73 2.01 4.30 -22.60
N GLU A 74 1.46 4.28 -23.81
CA GLU A 74 0.90 5.47 -24.44
C GLU A 74 -0.24 6.07 -23.61
N GLY A 75 -0.18 7.39 -23.43
CA GLY A 75 -1.18 8.13 -22.63
C GLY A 75 -0.94 8.12 -21.12
N LEU A 76 0.08 7.41 -20.63
CA LEU A 76 0.44 7.40 -19.20
C LEU A 76 1.66 8.29 -18.94
N ASN A 77 1.46 9.35 -18.17
CA ASN A 77 2.54 10.22 -17.72
C ASN A 77 2.23 10.81 -16.34
N CYS A 78 3.23 10.83 -15.46
CA CYS A 78 3.15 11.56 -14.20
C CYS A 78 3.62 13.02 -14.40
N PRO A 79 2.73 14.03 -14.42
CA PRO A 79 3.14 15.41 -14.70
C PRO A 79 4.05 16.00 -13.61
N VAL A 80 3.92 15.52 -12.37
CA VAL A 80 4.76 15.97 -11.25
C VAL A 80 6.15 15.33 -11.28
N GLY A 81 6.24 14.07 -11.71
CA GLY A 81 7.52 13.37 -11.86
C GLY A 81 8.25 13.74 -13.16
N GLY A 82 7.51 14.16 -14.18
CA GLY A 82 8.06 14.52 -15.48
C GLY A 82 8.80 13.36 -16.17
N ALA A 83 9.58 13.70 -17.19
CA ALA A 83 10.33 12.71 -17.97
C ALA A 83 11.39 11.97 -17.13
N ASP A 84 11.97 12.64 -16.12
CA ASP A 84 13.03 12.06 -15.28
C ASP A 84 12.54 10.86 -14.46
N VAL A 85 11.29 10.89 -14.01
CA VAL A 85 10.63 9.76 -13.36
C VAL A 85 10.18 8.73 -14.39
N MET A 86 9.53 9.18 -15.47
CA MET A 86 8.92 8.28 -16.46
C MET A 86 9.94 7.44 -17.27
N THR A 87 11.20 7.86 -17.34
CA THR A 87 12.28 7.07 -17.99
C THR A 87 12.81 5.93 -17.12
N ARG A 88 12.47 5.92 -15.83
CA ARG A 88 12.90 4.90 -14.84
C ARG A 88 11.80 3.89 -14.51
N VAL A 89 10.58 4.17 -14.96
CA VAL A 89 9.39 3.30 -14.87
C VAL A 89 9.40 2.33 -16.04
#